data_AF-A0A7Y3APT9-F1
#
_entry.id   AF-A0A7Y3APT9-F1
#
_cell.length_a   1.000
_cell.length_b   1.000
_cell.length_c   1.000
_cell.angle_alpha   90.00
_cell.angle_beta   90.00
_cell.angle_gamma   90.00
#
_symmetry.space_group_name_H-M   'P 1'
#
loop_
_entity.id
_entity.type
_entity.pdbx_description
1 polymer ?
#
loop_
_entity_poly.entity_id
_entity_poly.type
_entity_poly.pdbx_seq_one_letter_code
_entity_poly.pdbx_strand_id
1 'polypeptide(L)'
;RPLGRLAEVIVLDQFSRNMFRDSPRAFASDALSLALSQEAIARGDDKALTAVQRSFLYMPFMHSESLEIHEIAVQLFRNNGIQANLEFEFKHKEIIEKFGRYPHRNEILGRASTPEEIGFLAGPGSSF
;
A
#
# COMPACT_ATOMS: atom_id res chain seq x y z
N ARG A 1 7.74 13.28 -16.19
CA ARG A 1 8.76 13.91 -15.31
C ARG A 1 8.63 13.26 -13.93
N PRO A 2 9.73 12.81 -13.30
CA PRO A 2 9.68 12.04 -12.05
C PRO A 2 8.82 12.66 -10.94
N LEU A 3 9.02 13.95 -10.64
CA LEU A 3 8.24 14.64 -9.60
C LEU A 3 6.74 14.75 -9.94
N GLY A 4 6.38 14.86 -11.22
CA GLY A 4 4.98 14.91 -11.64
C GLY A 4 4.27 13.57 -11.43
N ARG A 5 4.95 12.45 -11.73
CA ARG A 5 4.44 11.09 -11.48
C ARG A 5 4.33 10.80 -9.99
N LEU A 6 5.32 11.21 -9.21
CA LEU A 6 5.28 11.12 -7.75
C LEU A 6 4.08 11.89 -7.18
N ALA A 7 3.86 13.13 -7.64
CA ALA A 7 2.73 13.94 -7.20
C ALA A 7 1.38 13.28 -7.54
N GLU A 8 1.25 12.74 -8.75
CA GLU A 8 0.06 11.99 -9.18
C GLU A 8 -0.22 10.78 -8.26
N VAL A 9 0.80 9.98 -7.95
CA VAL A 9 0.69 8.85 -7.02
C VAL A 9 0.31 9.31 -5.62
N ILE A 10 0.94 10.35 -5.07
CA ILE A 10 0.62 10.89 -3.74
C ILE A 10 -0.84 11.34 -3.66
N VAL A 11 -1.35 12.01 -4.70
CA VAL A 11 -2.75 12.47 -4.72
C VAL A 11 -3.72 11.29 -4.75
N LEU A 12 -3.45 10.28 -5.59
CA LEU A 12 -4.35 9.14 -5.75
C LEU A 12 -4.29 8.16 -4.57
N ASP A 13 -3.16 8.07 -3.88
CA ASP A 13 -2.96 7.11 -2.79
C ASP A 13 -3.06 7.74 -1.39
N GLN A 14 -2.29 8.79 -1.11
CA GLN A 14 -2.23 9.36 0.24
C GLN A 14 -3.34 10.39 0.50
N PHE A 15 -3.66 11.23 -0.49
CA PHE A 15 -4.69 12.26 -0.31
C PHE A 15 -6.09 11.65 -0.33
N SER A 16 -6.35 10.68 -1.21
CA SER A 16 -7.64 9.98 -1.27
C SER A 16 -8.03 9.36 0.07
N ARG A 17 -7.08 8.71 0.76
CA ARG A 17 -7.26 8.11 2.10
C ARG A 17 -7.59 9.14 3.18
N ASN A 18 -7.01 10.34 3.09
CA ASN A 18 -7.29 11.41 4.06
C ASN A 18 -8.60 12.16 3.76
N MET A 19 -8.87 12.46 2.50
CA MET A 19 -10.07 13.20 2.07
C MET A 19 -11.35 12.37 2.22
N PHE A 20 -11.26 11.06 2.01
CA PHE A 20 -12.38 10.14 2.07
C PHE A 20 -12.25 9.14 3.21
N ARG A 21 -11.67 9.59 4.34
CA ARG A 21 -11.54 8.77 5.55
C ARG A 21 -12.90 8.16 5.91
N ASP A 22 -12.86 6.91 6.37
CA ASP A 22 -14.04 6.13 6.76
C ASP A 22 -15.07 5.94 5.62
N SER A 23 -14.65 6.08 4.36
CA SER A 23 -15.46 5.79 3.17
C SER A 23 -14.76 4.80 2.21
N PRO A 24 -15.50 3.91 1.51
CA PRO A 24 -14.93 3.06 0.46
C PRO A 24 -14.19 3.85 -0.64
N ARG A 25 -14.50 5.14 -0.81
CA ARG A 25 -13.80 6.06 -1.72
C ARG A 25 -12.31 6.22 -1.40
N ALA A 26 -11.89 5.96 -0.16
CA ALA A 26 -10.47 5.97 0.24
C ALA A 26 -9.63 4.95 -0.55
N PHE A 27 -10.24 3.86 -1.04
CA PHE A 27 -9.55 2.75 -1.71
C PHE A 27 -9.84 2.69 -3.22
N ALA A 28 -10.74 3.55 -3.72
CA ALA A 28 -11.23 3.50 -5.09
C ALA A 28 -10.14 3.72 -6.15
N SER A 29 -9.02 4.33 -5.77
CA SER A 29 -7.88 4.61 -6.66
C SER A 29 -6.70 3.67 -6.48
N ASP A 30 -6.76 2.67 -5.59
CA ASP A 30 -5.62 1.80 -5.24
C ASP A 30 -5.05 1.09 -6.47
N ALA A 31 -5.91 0.53 -7.33
CA ALA A 31 -5.46 -0.13 -8.55
C ALA A 31 -4.77 0.84 -9.54
N LEU A 32 -5.28 2.06 -9.65
CA LEU A 32 -4.72 3.08 -10.54
C LEU A 32 -3.40 3.61 -10.00
N SER A 33 -3.30 3.89 -8.70
CA SER A 33 -2.06 4.36 -8.07
C SER A 33 -0.96 3.30 -8.14
N LEU A 34 -1.31 2.01 -7.99
CA LEU A 34 -0.39 0.89 -8.20
C LEU A 34 0.14 0.85 -9.64
N ALA A 35 -0.76 0.88 -10.63
CA ALA A 35 -0.36 0.84 -12.04
C ALA A 35 0.55 2.03 -12.42
N LEU A 36 0.24 3.23 -11.93
CA LEU A 36 1.06 4.43 -12.18
C LEU A 36 2.43 4.35 -11.50
N SER A 37 2.49 3.75 -10.31
CA SER A 37 3.76 3.51 -9.63
C SER A 37 4.62 2.48 -10.37
N GLN A 38 4.03 1.36 -10.80
CA GLN A 38 4.69 0.35 -11.62
C GLN A 38 5.26 0.96 -12.91
N GLU A 39 4.49 1.80 -13.61
CA GLU A 39 4.95 2.48 -14.82
C GLU A 39 6.11 3.46 -14.53
N ALA A 40 6.05 4.22 -13.42
CA ALA A 40 7.14 5.11 -13.03
C ALA A 40 8.45 4.33 -12.79
N ILE A 41 8.38 3.17 -12.12
CA ILE A 41 9.53 2.29 -11.89
C ILE A 41 10.03 1.67 -13.19
N ALA A 42 9.13 1.18 -14.05
CA ALA A 42 9.50 0.58 -15.34
C ALA A 42 10.27 1.55 -16.24
N ARG A 43 9.94 2.85 -16.16
CA ARG A 43 10.63 3.94 -16.86
C ARG A 43 11.93 4.39 -16.18
N GLY A 44 12.20 3.93 -14.97
CA GLY A 44 13.33 4.36 -14.14
C GLY A 44 13.18 5.77 -13.56
N ASP A 45 11.97 6.32 -13.50
CA ASP A 45 11.72 7.66 -12.95
C ASP A 45 12.05 7.70 -11.44
N ASP A 46 11.92 6.57 -10.73
CA ASP A 46 12.25 6.39 -9.32
C ASP A 46 13.74 6.65 -9.01
N LYS A 47 14.64 6.37 -9.95
CA LYS A 47 16.09 6.56 -9.78
C LYS A 47 16.49 8.03 -9.61
N ALA A 48 15.66 8.95 -10.10
CA ALA A 48 15.87 10.39 -9.95
C ALA A 48 15.27 10.95 -8.64
N LEU A 49 14.61 10.12 -7.82
CA LEU A 49 13.97 10.51 -6.58
C LEU A 49 14.84 10.21 -5.36
N THR A 50 14.67 10.98 -4.29
CA THR A 50 15.28 10.68 -2.99
C THR A 50 14.65 9.43 -2.37
N ALA A 51 15.32 8.81 -1.40
CA ALA A 51 14.77 7.63 -0.72
C ALA A 51 13.40 7.90 -0.05
N VAL A 52 13.21 9.09 0.51
CA VAL A 52 11.92 9.49 1.10
C VAL A 52 10.84 9.59 0.02
N GLN A 53 11.15 10.22 -1.11
CA GLN A 53 10.22 10.33 -2.24
C GLN A 53 9.86 8.95 -2.84
N ARG A 54 10.85 8.07 -3.00
CA ARG A 54 10.62 6.69 -3.45
C ARG A 54 9.70 5.93 -2.51
N SER A 55 9.77 6.18 -1.20
CA SER A 55 8.85 5.54 -0.25
C SER A 55 7.40 5.84 -0.59
N PHE A 56 7.06 7.10 -0.87
CA PHE A 56 5.72 7.48 -1.33
C PHE A 56 5.36 6.88 -2.69
N LEU A 57 6.33 6.80 -3.60
CA LEU A 57 6.11 6.12 -4.87
C LEU A 57 5.79 4.63 -4.65
N TYR A 58 6.38 3.97 -3.66
CA TYR A 58 6.21 2.54 -3.41
C TYR A 58 5.00 2.19 -2.52
N MET A 59 4.44 3.14 -1.79
CA MET A 59 3.25 2.91 -0.94
C MET A 59 2.08 2.20 -1.64
N PRO A 60 1.74 2.47 -2.92
CA PRO A 60 0.67 1.73 -3.59
C PRO A 60 0.90 0.21 -3.65
N PHE A 61 2.16 -0.26 -3.68
CA PHE A 61 2.46 -1.69 -3.58
C PHE A 61 2.06 -2.23 -2.21
N MET A 62 2.42 -1.51 -1.14
CA MET A 62 2.10 -1.86 0.25
C MET A 62 0.58 -1.83 0.53
N HIS A 63 -0.21 -1.13 -0.29
CA HIS A 63 -1.66 -1.04 -0.10
C HIS A 63 -2.46 -2.05 -0.93
N SER A 64 -1.81 -2.84 -1.78
CA SER A 64 -2.44 -3.84 -2.64
C SER A 64 -2.90 -5.06 -1.85
N GLU A 65 -4.07 -5.61 -2.18
CA GLU A 65 -4.51 -6.93 -1.67
C GLU A 65 -4.02 -8.07 -2.59
N SER A 66 -2.71 -8.14 -2.86
CA SER A 66 -2.07 -9.21 -3.66
C SER A 66 -0.70 -9.56 -3.08
N LEU A 67 -0.48 -10.84 -2.83
CA LEU A 67 0.76 -11.35 -2.23
C LEU A 67 1.96 -11.13 -3.18
N GLU A 68 1.76 -11.32 -4.48
CA GLU A 68 2.79 -11.14 -5.50
C GLU A 68 3.28 -9.69 -5.55
N ILE A 69 2.37 -8.73 -5.35
CA ILE A 69 2.71 -7.31 -5.28
C ILE A 69 3.54 -7.01 -4.01
N HIS A 70 3.22 -7.64 -2.87
CA HIS A 70 4.01 -7.53 -1.65
C HIS A 70 5.42 -8.13 -1.78
N GLU A 71 5.60 -9.23 -2.51
CA GLU A 71 6.92 -9.79 -2.77
C GLU A 71 7.83 -8.79 -3.51
N ILE A 72 7.26 -8.05 -4.47
CA ILE A 72 7.95 -6.96 -5.16
C ILE A 72 8.21 -5.79 -4.20
N ALA A 73 7.22 -5.39 -3.41
CA ALA A 73 7.30 -4.29 -2.46
C ALA A 73 8.45 -4.48 -1.46
N VAL A 74 8.60 -5.68 -0.91
CA VAL A 74 9.70 -6.04 -0.01
C VAL A 74 11.06 -5.72 -0.63
N GLN A 75 11.26 -6.05 -1.91
CA GLN A 75 12.52 -5.76 -2.59
C GLN A 75 12.70 -4.26 -2.84
N LEU A 76 11.63 -3.54 -3.22
CA LEU A 76 11.66 -2.10 -3.42
C LEU A 76 12.04 -1.36 -2.12
N PHE A 77 11.37 -1.67 -1.00
CA PHE A 77 11.65 -1.03 0.29
C PHE A 77 13.02 -1.42 0.85
N ARG A 78 13.45 -2.68 0.68
CA ARG A 78 14.79 -3.13 1.08
C ARG A 78 15.88 -2.34 0.35
N ASN A 79 15.77 -2.22 -0.96
CA ASN A 79 16.74 -1.48 -1.77
C ASN A 79 16.68 0.03 -1.53
N ASN A 80 15.55 0.55 -1.05
CA ASN A 80 15.41 1.97 -0.73
C ASN A 80 16.16 2.37 0.55
N GLY A 81 16.40 1.43 1.47
CA GLY A 81 17.27 1.62 2.64
C GLY A 81 16.66 2.33 3.84
N ILE A 82 15.35 2.58 3.86
CA ILE A 82 14.64 3.13 5.04
C ILE A 82 14.05 1.96 5.84
N GLN A 83 14.78 1.55 6.89
CA GLN A 83 14.49 0.34 7.67
C GLN A 83 13.06 0.31 8.23
N ALA A 84 12.57 1.43 8.76
CA ALA A 84 11.21 1.51 9.31
C ALA A 84 10.13 1.20 8.26
N ASN A 85 10.33 1.59 7.00
CA ASN A 85 9.37 1.32 5.92
C ASN A 85 9.39 -0.17 5.53
N LEU A 86 10.57 -0.79 5.52
CA LEU A 86 10.71 -2.22 5.27
C LEU A 86 10.05 -3.06 6.36
N GLU A 87 10.21 -2.67 7.64
CA GLU A 87 9.54 -3.33 8.76
C GLU A 87 8.02 -3.21 8.67
N PHE A 88 7.52 -2.08 8.19
CA PHE A 88 6.09 -1.87 7.98
C PHE A 88 5.55 -2.72 6.83
N GLU A 89 6.32 -2.83 5.74
CA GLU A 89 6.01 -3.67 4.59
C GLU A 89 5.89 -5.15 5.01
N PHE A 90 6.80 -5.66 5.85
CA PHE A 90 6.69 -7.03 6.36
C PHE A 90 5.38 -7.27 7.11
N LYS A 91 4.96 -6.33 7.95
CA LYS A 91 3.67 -6.44 8.66
C LYS A 91 2.48 -6.45 7.69
N HIS A 92 2.53 -5.67 6.62
CA HIS A 92 1.48 -5.68 5.59
C HIS A 92 1.45 -7.02 4.84
N LYS A 93 2.62 -7.50 4.42
CA LYS A 93 2.76 -8.80 3.75
C LYS A 93 2.24 -9.93 4.61
N GLU A 94 2.53 -9.97 5.90
CA GLU A 94 2.03 -11.01 6.83
C GLU A 94 0.49 -11.07 6.87
N ILE A 95 -0.19 -9.92 6.84
CA ILE A 95 -1.66 -9.86 6.79
C ILE A 95 -2.17 -10.43 5.46
N ILE A 96 -1.58 -10.02 4.33
CA ILE A 96 -1.99 -10.49 3.01
C ILE A 96 -1.67 -11.97 2.81
N GLU A 97 -0.54 -12.46 3.33
CA GLU A 97 -0.18 -13.88 3.30
C GLU A 97 -1.16 -14.73 4.11
N LYS A 98 -1.68 -14.20 5.23
CA LYS A 98 -2.63 -14.91 6.08
C LYS A 98 -4.07 -14.86 5.57
N PHE A 99 -4.53 -13.72 5.07
CA PHE A 99 -5.95 -13.47 4.78
C PHE A 99 -6.26 -13.22 3.30
N GLY A 100 -5.24 -13.01 2.46
CA GLY A 100 -5.39 -12.63 1.05
C GLY A 100 -5.92 -11.22 0.82
N ARG A 101 -6.22 -10.48 1.89
CA ARG A 101 -6.83 -9.14 1.89
C ARG A 101 -6.59 -8.45 3.24
N TYR A 102 -6.98 -7.18 3.37
CA TYR A 102 -6.95 -6.45 4.63
C TYR A 102 -8.29 -6.57 5.38
N PRO A 103 -8.36 -7.30 6.51
CA PRO A 103 -9.62 -7.49 7.23
C PRO A 103 -10.23 -6.19 7.75
N HIS A 104 -9.40 -5.20 8.12
CA HIS A 104 -9.90 -3.89 8.59
C HIS A 104 -10.64 -3.11 7.51
N ARG A 105 -10.51 -3.49 6.22
CA ARG A 105 -11.29 -2.90 5.12
C ARG A 105 -12.64 -3.60 4.91
N ASN A 106 -12.95 -4.67 5.63
CA ASN A 106 -14.14 -5.48 5.36
C ASN A 106 -15.44 -4.69 5.54
N GLU A 107 -15.62 -4.04 6.69
CA GLU A 107 -16.85 -3.28 7.00
C GLU A 107 -17.09 -2.15 5.99
N ILE A 108 -16.06 -1.32 5.78
CA ILE A 108 -16.10 -0.16 4.87
C ILE A 108 -16.29 -0.55 3.39
N LEU A 109 -15.87 -1.77 3.00
CA LEU A 109 -16.09 -2.32 1.65
C LEU A 109 -17.32 -3.24 1.56
N GLY A 110 -18.10 -3.40 2.64
CA GLY A 110 -19.28 -4.27 2.66
C GLY A 110 -18.98 -5.77 2.54
N ARG A 111 -17.80 -6.22 2.96
CA ARG A 111 -17.38 -7.63 2.95
C ARG A 111 -17.72 -8.30 4.28
N ALA A 112 -18.19 -9.54 4.24
CA ALA A 112 -18.29 -10.35 5.44
C ALA A 112 -16.89 -10.79 5.92
N SER A 113 -16.63 -10.64 7.21
CA SER A 113 -15.41 -11.14 7.87
C SER A 113 -15.55 -12.61 8.27
N THR A 114 -14.49 -13.40 8.13
CA THR A 114 -14.42 -14.76 8.68
C THR A 114 -14.22 -14.75 10.19
N PRO A 115 -14.47 -15.87 10.91
CA PRO A 115 -14.17 -15.97 12.34
C PRO A 115 -12.70 -15.64 12.68
N GLU A 116 -11.76 -16.06 11.84
CA GLU A 116 -10.32 -15.81 12.01
C GLU A 116 -9.99 -14.32 11.83
N GLU A 117 -10.62 -13.66 10.84
CA GLU A 117 -10.51 -12.23 10.62
C GLU A 117 -11.09 -11.43 11.80
N ILE A 118 -12.24 -11.85 12.35
CA ILE A 118 -12.85 -11.22 13.54
C ILE A 118 -11.92 -11.33 14.75
N GLY A 119 -11.33 -12.51 14.97
CA GLY A 119 -10.35 -12.71 16.04
C GLY A 119 -9.11 -11.83 15.87
N PHE A 120 -8.62 -11.66 14.64
CA PHE A 120 -7.51 -10.76 14.32
C PHE A 120 -7.85 -9.29 14.59
N LEU A 121 -9.05 -8.85 14.20
CA LEU A 121 -9.49 -7.46 14.37
C LEU A 121 -9.56 -7.01 15.84
N ALA A 122 -9.77 -7.95 16.77
CA ALA A 122 -9.80 -7.67 18.21
C ALA A 122 -8.41 -7.47 18.84
N GLY A 123 -7.33 -7.81 18.12
CA GLY A 123 -5.95 -7.68 18.61
C GLY A 123 -5.29 -6.35 18.24
N PRO A 124 -4.17 -6.00 18.92
CA PRO A 124 -3.36 -4.84 18.51
C PRO A 124 -2.71 -5.08 17.14
N GLY A 125 -2.50 -4.01 16.37
CA GLY A 125 -1.88 -4.09 15.03
C GLY A 125 -2.81 -4.64 13.95
N SER A 126 -4.12 -4.66 14.19
CA SER A 126 -5.13 -5.11 13.22
C SER A 126 -5.42 -4.11 12.09
N SER A 127 -4.89 -2.90 12.21
CA SER A 127 -5.03 -1.78 11.26
C SER A 127 -3.76 -0.93 11.24
N PHE A 128 -3.63 -0.11 10.19
CA PHE A 128 -2.51 0.77 9.90
C PHE A 128 -3.00 2.17 9.51
#